data_AF-A0A7W1IDW0-F1
#
_entry.id   AF-A0A7W1IDW0-F1
#
_cell.length_a   1.000
_cell.length_b   1.000
_cell.length_c   1.000
_cell.angle_alpha   90.00
_cell.angle_beta   90.00
_cell.angle_gamma   90.00
#
_symmetry.space_group_name_H-M   'P 1'
#
loop_
_entity.id
_entity.type
_entity.pdbx_description
1 polymer ?
#
loop_
_entity_poly.entity_id
_entity_poly.type
_entity_poly.pdbx_seq_one_letter_code
_entity_poly.pdbx_strand_id
1 'polypeptide(L)'
;MTVLEACVRASGMRRGGLTASFVAQWAITAAELGHVPTTVEYGEWWYIDERTGWRHRAAIRDVFGDNWQEVIEMVAADIKRRRLRSPRDVMRLAVV
;
A
#
# COMPACT_ATOMS: atom_id res chain seq x y z
N MET A 1 -14.99 3.56 -0.14
CA MET A 1 -14.62 2.38 -0.98
C MET A 1 -13.47 1.65 -0.30
N THR A 2 -13.22 0.34 -0.49
CA THR A 2 -12.05 -0.34 0.12
C THR A 2 -10.78 -0.24 -0.74
N VAL A 3 -9.60 -0.48 -0.17
CA VAL A 3 -8.32 -0.57 -0.92
C VAL A 3 -8.44 -1.53 -2.09
N LEU A 4 -8.98 -2.73 -1.84
CA LEU A 4 -9.15 -3.75 -2.87
C LEU A 4 -10.11 -3.29 -3.96
N GLU A 5 -11.28 -2.74 -3.60
CA GLU A 5 -12.26 -2.26 -4.57
C GLU A 5 -11.70 -1.13 -5.44
N ALA A 6 -10.97 -0.18 -4.84
CA ALA A 6 -10.33 0.91 -5.57
C ALA A 6 -9.33 0.38 -6.60
N CYS A 7 -8.44 -0.52 -6.19
CA CYS A 7 -7.43 -1.09 -7.08
C CYS A 7 -8.04 -1.98 -8.18
N VAL A 8 -9.05 -2.79 -7.83
CA VAL A 8 -9.75 -3.67 -8.79
C VAL A 8 -10.55 -2.86 -9.81
N ARG A 9 -11.19 -1.77 -9.37
CA ARG A 9 -11.93 -0.87 -10.26
C ARG A 9 -11.00 -0.20 -11.29
N ALA A 10 -9.79 0.17 -10.88
CA ALA A 10 -8.81 0.83 -11.75
C ALA A 10 -8.10 -0.15 -12.71
N SER A 11 -7.74 -1.35 -12.23
CA SER A 11 -6.79 -2.23 -12.94
C SER A 11 -7.32 -3.65 -13.23
N GLY A 12 -8.59 -3.93 -12.92
CA GLY A 12 -9.20 -5.25 -13.03
C GLY A 12 -8.77 -6.20 -11.92
N MET A 13 -9.38 -7.39 -11.86
CA MET A 13 -9.24 -8.33 -10.73
C MET A 13 -7.78 -8.72 -10.44
N ARG A 14 -7.03 -9.16 -11.45
CA ARG A 14 -5.67 -9.69 -11.26
C ARG A 14 -4.67 -8.60 -10.86
N ARG A 15 -4.58 -7.53 -11.66
CA ARG A 15 -3.62 -6.45 -11.39
C ARG A 15 -4.06 -5.62 -10.18
N GLY A 16 -5.36 -5.37 -10.02
CA GLY A 16 -5.90 -4.66 -8.87
C GLY A 16 -5.67 -5.39 -7.55
N GLY A 17 -5.86 -6.71 -7.49
CA GLY A 17 -5.53 -7.50 -6.29
C GLY A 17 -4.03 -7.46 -5.93
N LEU A 18 -3.16 -7.47 -6.94
CA LEU A 18 -1.73 -7.31 -6.74
C LEU A 18 -1.37 -5.90 -6.24
N THR A 19 -1.92 -4.85 -6.85
CA THR A 19 -1.71 -3.45 -6.40
C THR A 19 -2.24 -3.23 -4.97
N ALA A 20 -3.40 -3.79 -4.63
CA ALA A 20 -3.92 -3.73 -3.26
C ALA A 20 -2.97 -4.41 -2.25
N SER A 21 -2.27 -5.45 -2.68
CA SER A 21 -1.23 -6.10 -1.86
C SER A 21 -0.01 -5.20 -1.67
N PHE A 22 0.39 -4.45 -2.69
CA PHE A 22 1.47 -3.47 -2.58
C PHE A 22 1.10 -2.31 -1.65
N VAL A 23 -0.14 -1.79 -1.75
CA VAL A 23 -0.65 -0.79 -0.79
C VAL A 23 -0.53 -1.30 0.64
N ALA A 24 -0.96 -2.54 0.89
CA ALA A 24 -0.89 -3.12 2.22
C ALA A 24 0.56 -3.24 2.72
N GLN A 25 1.49 -3.68 1.88
CA GLN A 25 2.91 -3.78 2.24
C GLN A 25 3.52 -2.40 2.57
N TRP A 26 3.27 -1.39 1.71
CA TRP A 26 3.73 -0.03 1.93
C TRP A 26 3.16 0.60 3.21
N ALA A 27 1.87 0.40 3.47
CA ALA A 27 1.22 0.93 4.67
C ALA A 27 1.66 0.21 5.95
N ILE A 28 1.95 -1.09 5.90
CA ILE A 28 2.55 -1.81 7.04
C ILE A 28 3.94 -1.24 7.34
N THR A 29 4.80 -1.08 6.33
CA THR A 29 6.12 -0.48 6.52
C THR A 29 6.01 0.95 7.06
N ALA A 30 5.10 1.76 6.52
CA ALA A 30 4.88 3.13 6.99
C ALA A 30 4.37 3.18 8.44
N ALA A 31 3.53 2.22 8.84
CA ALA A 31 3.08 2.11 10.22
C ALA A 31 4.27 1.80 11.14
N GLU A 32 5.13 0.86 10.79
CA GLU A 32 6.27 0.51 11.64
C GLU A 32 7.33 1.62 11.70
N LEU A 33 7.64 2.28 10.58
CA LEU A 33 8.64 3.37 10.54
C LEU A 33 8.12 4.72 11.06
N GLY A 34 6.81 4.94 11.04
CA GLY A 34 6.20 6.20 11.49
C GLY A 34 6.19 7.33 10.45
N HIS A 35 6.60 7.05 9.21
CA HIS A 35 6.50 7.93 8.04
C HIS A 35 6.27 7.10 6.78
N VAL A 36 5.86 7.71 5.66
CA VAL A 36 5.85 7.02 4.36
C VAL A 36 7.31 6.67 4.00
N PRO A 37 7.64 5.39 3.77
CA PRO A 37 9.01 5.02 3.48
C PRO A 37 9.47 5.58 2.13
N THR A 38 10.77 5.74 1.98
CA THR A 38 11.42 5.80 0.67
C THR A 38 11.37 4.43 0.00
N THR A 39 11.61 4.38 -1.30
CA THR A 39 11.66 3.09 -2.03
C THR A 39 12.79 2.18 -1.52
N VAL A 40 13.90 2.77 -1.06
CA VAL A 40 15.02 2.03 -0.45
C VAL A 40 14.59 1.38 0.87
N GLU A 41 14.01 2.15 1.80
CA GLU A 41 13.54 1.62 3.09
C GLU A 41 12.46 0.55 2.91
N TYR A 42 11.54 0.75 1.96
CA TYR A 42 10.55 -0.26 1.59
C TYR A 42 11.22 -1.55 1.06
N GLY A 43 12.24 -1.40 0.23
CA GLY A 43 13.00 -2.52 -0.32
C GLY A 43 13.73 -3.32 0.76
N GLU A 44 14.42 -2.63 1.67
CA GLU A 44 15.12 -3.22 2.81
C GLU A 44 14.16 -3.96 3.74
N TRP A 45 13.01 -3.36 4.06
CA TRP A 45 12.01 -3.96 4.95
C TRP A 45 11.47 -5.29 4.42
N TRP A 46 11.22 -5.37 3.11
CA TRP A 46 10.63 -6.55 2.46
C TRP A 46 11.66 -7.47 1.80
N TYR A 47 12.96 -7.20 1.96
CA TYR A 47 14.07 -7.93 1.33
C TYR A 47 13.94 -8.05 -0.20
N ILE A 48 13.55 -6.95 -0.85
CA ILE A 48 13.42 -6.87 -2.31
C ILE A 48 14.40 -5.84 -2.89
N ASP A 49 14.75 -6.02 -4.16
CA ASP A 49 15.58 -5.05 -4.87
C ASP A 49 14.84 -3.72 -5.08
N GLU A 50 15.60 -2.63 -5.12
CA GLU A 50 15.07 -1.27 -5.25
C GLU A 50 14.21 -1.12 -6.52
N ARG A 51 14.61 -1.75 -7.63
CA ARG A 51 13.86 -1.73 -8.90
C ARG A 51 12.48 -2.37 -8.74
N THR A 52 12.36 -3.47 -7.99
CA THR A 52 11.07 -4.06 -7.64
C THR A 52 10.25 -3.12 -6.75
N GLY A 53 10.87 -2.46 -5.77
CA GLY A 53 10.24 -1.42 -4.96
C GLY A 53 9.65 -0.26 -5.80
N TRP A 54 10.40 0.23 -6.79
CA TRP A 54 9.95 1.27 -7.73
C TRP A 54 8.75 0.81 -8.56
N ARG A 55 8.72 -0.45 -9.00
CA ARG A 55 7.57 -1.03 -9.72
C ARG A 55 6.32 -1.12 -8.85
N HIS A 56 6.47 -1.50 -7.58
CA HIS A 56 5.34 -1.52 -6.65
C HIS A 56 4.78 -0.12 -6.43
N ARG A 57 5.65 0.87 -6.18
CA ARG A 57 5.27 2.28 -6.06
C ARG A 57 4.56 2.80 -7.32
N ALA A 58 5.08 2.49 -8.50
CA ALA A 58 4.46 2.87 -9.77
C ALA A 58 3.04 2.31 -9.88
N ALA A 59 2.84 1.03 -9.56
CA ALA A 59 1.52 0.41 -9.61
C ALA A 59 0.51 1.05 -8.63
N ILE A 60 0.96 1.52 -7.46
CA ILE A 60 0.12 2.26 -6.51
C ILE A 60 -0.21 3.64 -7.06
N ARG A 61 0.79 4.35 -7.59
CA ARG A 61 0.62 5.68 -8.20
C ARG A 61 -0.32 5.65 -9.40
N ASP A 62 -0.31 4.59 -10.20
CA ASP A 62 -1.24 4.42 -11.33
C ASP A 62 -2.72 4.39 -10.87
N VAL A 63 -2.99 3.99 -9.63
CA VAL A 63 -4.35 3.94 -9.06
C VAL A 63 -4.73 5.22 -8.33
N PHE A 64 -3.82 5.78 -7.52
CA PHE A 64 -4.12 6.89 -6.61
C PHE A 64 -3.53 8.24 -7.04
N GLY A 65 -2.83 8.29 -8.16
CA GLY A 65 -2.18 9.49 -8.67
C GLY A 65 -1.14 10.03 -7.69
N ASP A 66 -0.98 11.35 -7.66
CA ASP A 66 -0.01 12.01 -6.79
C ASP A 66 -0.41 11.96 -5.30
N ASN A 67 -1.67 11.66 -4.99
CA ASN A 67 -2.17 11.51 -3.61
C ASN A 67 -1.84 10.14 -2.99
N TRP A 68 -1.08 9.28 -3.68
CA TRP A 68 -0.79 7.93 -3.19
C TRP A 68 -0.12 7.93 -1.80
N GLN A 69 0.69 8.93 -1.47
CA GLN A 69 1.34 9.03 -0.15
C GLN A 69 0.31 9.24 0.96
N GLU A 70 -0.66 10.13 0.75
CA GLU A 70 -1.76 10.37 1.70
C GLU A 70 -2.59 9.10 1.93
N VAL A 71 -2.82 8.31 0.88
CA VAL A 71 -3.49 7.00 1.00
C VAL A 71 -2.67 6.06 1.88
N ILE A 72 -1.35 5.98 1.68
CA ILE A 72 -0.48 5.14 2.53
C ILE A 72 -0.51 5.60 3.98
N GLU A 73 -0.44 6.91 4.24
CA GLU A 73 -0.49 7.46 5.60
C GLU A 73 -1.81 7.15 6.29
N MET A 74 -2.94 7.37 5.60
CA MET A 74 -4.26 7.07 6.12
C MET A 74 -4.42 5.57 6.46
N VAL A 75 -3.98 4.68 5.57
CA VAL A 75 -4.02 3.23 5.79
C VAL A 75 -3.09 2.84 6.93
N ALA A 76 -1.89 3.42 7.03
CA ALA A 76 -0.94 3.17 8.12
C ALA A 76 -1.48 3.62 9.48
N ALA A 77 -2.15 4.78 9.54
CA ALA A 77 -2.84 5.26 10.74
C ALA A 77 -3.93 4.27 11.18
N ASP A 78 -4.69 3.73 10.22
CA ASP A 78 -5.71 2.71 10.50
C ASP A 78 -5.15 1.37 10.96
N ILE A 79 -4.00 0.94 10.42
CA ILE A 79 -3.26 -0.23 10.90
C ILE A 79 -2.90 -0.05 12.37
N LYS A 80 -2.31 1.09 12.75
CA LYS A 80 -1.95 1.39 14.15
C LYS A 80 -3.17 1.42 15.06
N ARG A 81 -4.20 2.17 14.65
CA ARG A 81 -5.44 2.39 15.41
C ARG A 81 -6.15 1.07 15.72
N ARG A 82 -6.25 0.18 14.73
CA ARG A 82 -6.98 -1.09 14.83
C ARG A 82 -6.08 -2.28 15.16
N ARG A 83 -4.77 -2.06 15.32
CA ARG A 83 -3.74 -3.08 15.57
C ARG A 83 -3.78 -4.23 14.56
N LEU A 84 -3.95 -3.90 13.28
CA LEU A 84 -4.06 -4.90 12.21
C LEU A 84 -2.72 -5.59 11.99
N ARG A 85 -2.76 -6.91 11.81
CA ARG A 85 -1.56 -7.76 11.62
C ARG A 85 -1.53 -8.51 10.30
N SER A 86 -2.64 -8.50 9.54
CA SER A 86 -2.80 -9.28 8.32
C SER A 86 -2.99 -8.37 7.11
N PRO A 87 -2.23 -8.56 6.01
CA PRO A 87 -2.45 -7.84 4.76
C PRO A 87 -3.88 -7.95 4.23
N ARG A 88 -4.58 -9.07 4.48
CA ARG A 88 -5.98 -9.25 4.09
C ARG A 88 -6.91 -8.25 4.78
N ASP A 89 -6.65 -7.94 6.05
CA ASP A 89 -7.45 -6.99 6.81
C ASP A 89 -7.14 -5.55 6.37
N VAL A 90 -5.89 -5.28 6.02
CA VAL A 90 -5.47 -3.99 5.45
C VAL A 90 -6.17 -3.71 4.12
N MET A 91 -6.28 -4.72 3.23
CA MET A 91 -6.97 -4.55 1.93
C MET A 91 -8.46 -4.25 2.05
N ARG A 92 -9.08 -4.51 3.22
CA ARG A 92 -10.47 -4.21 3.53
C ARG A 92 -10.67 -2.84 4.16
N LEU A 93 -9.59 -2.11 4.46
CA LEU A 93 -9.67 -0.75 4.96
C LEU A 93 -10.29 0.16 3.89
N ALA A 94 -11.05 1.14 4.36
CA ALA A 94 -11.62 2.15 3.49
C ALA A 94 -10.52 3.08 3.00
N VAL A 95 -10.50 3.34 1.69
CA VAL A 95 -9.75 4.42 1.06
C VAL A 95 -10.70 5.18 0.16
N VAL A 96 -10.77 6.50 0.37
CA VAL A 96 -11.72 7.42 -0.29
C VAL A 96 -13.19 7.15 0.07
#